data_AF-A0A1G7UV99-F1
#
_entry.id   AF-A0A1G7UV99-F1
#
_cell.length_a   1.000
_cell.length_b   1.000
_cell.length_c   1.000
_cell.angle_alpha   90.00
_cell.angle_beta   90.00
_cell.angle_gamma   90.00
#
_symmetry.space_group_name_H-M   'P 1'
#
loop_
_entity.id
_entity.type
_entity.pdbx_description
1 polymer ?
#
loop_
_entity_poly.entity_id
_entity_poly.type
_entity_poly.pdbx_seq_one_letter_code
_entity_poly.pdbx_strand_id
1 'polypeptide(L)'
;MSALRFKQALSCLPLLACLVTTAAFAHAHLESQLPAADSEVTTPKELRLTFSEGVEEKFTKVAISLDGPGQGTEIIQTQSVTTDPADKKVLIVVPAMPLAPGKYKVEWHAVSVDTHKSEGSYRFQVTP
;
A
#
# COMPACT_ATOMS: atom_id res chain seq x y z
N MET A 1 -14.44 36.73 -65.55
CA MET A 1 -14.02 36.77 -64.14
C MET A 1 -15.20 36.38 -63.25
N SER A 2 -14.93 35.64 -62.16
CA SER A 2 -15.86 35.17 -61.12
C SER A 2 -16.81 34.02 -61.50
N ALA A 3 -16.99 32.95 -60.73
CA ALA A 3 -16.29 32.44 -59.55
C ALA A 3 -16.73 30.97 -59.39
N LEU A 4 -15.78 30.05 -59.15
CA LEU A 4 -16.06 28.66 -58.81
C LEU A 4 -16.74 28.61 -57.43
N ARG A 5 -18.01 28.18 -57.36
CA ARG A 5 -18.67 27.91 -56.07
C ARG A 5 -18.51 26.44 -55.72
N PHE A 6 -17.44 26.14 -54.98
CA PHE A 6 -17.22 24.85 -54.33
C PHE A 6 -18.33 24.62 -53.30
N LYS A 7 -19.27 23.72 -53.60
CA LYS A 7 -20.28 23.29 -52.62
C LYS A 7 -19.55 22.43 -51.59
N GLN A 8 -19.34 22.97 -50.40
CA GLN A 8 -18.74 22.25 -49.28
C GLN A 8 -19.67 21.09 -48.89
N ALA A 9 -19.26 19.85 -49.18
CA ALA A 9 -19.86 18.68 -48.60
C ALA A 9 -19.42 18.61 -47.12
N LEU A 10 -20.33 18.92 -46.20
CA LEU A 10 -20.12 18.65 -44.77
C LEU A 10 -20.13 17.12 -44.59
N SER A 11 -18.94 16.51 -44.66
CA SER A 11 -18.73 15.14 -44.22
C SER A 11 -18.69 15.15 -42.69
N CYS A 12 -19.83 14.80 -42.07
CA CYS A 12 -19.92 14.64 -40.61
C CYS A 12 -19.22 13.33 -40.23
N LEU A 13 -17.92 13.43 -39.89
CA LEU A 13 -17.14 12.33 -39.35
C LEU A 13 -17.53 12.17 -37.87
N PRO A 14 -18.09 11.03 -37.41
CA PRO A 14 -18.30 10.84 -35.98
C PRO A 14 -16.94 10.65 -35.30
N LEU A 15 -16.54 11.64 -34.49
CA LEU A 15 -15.35 11.55 -33.66
C LEU A 15 -15.64 10.59 -32.49
N LEU A 16 -15.37 9.30 -32.69
CA LEU A 16 -15.44 8.31 -31.63
C LEU A 16 -14.21 8.47 -30.73
N ALA A 17 -14.25 9.43 -29.82
CA ALA A 17 -13.23 9.60 -28.79
C ALA A 17 -13.43 8.50 -27.73
N CYS A 18 -12.61 7.45 -27.79
CA CYS A 18 -12.54 6.44 -26.75
C CYS A 18 -12.09 7.09 -25.43
N LEU A 19 -12.99 7.19 -24.47
CA LEU A 19 -12.67 7.49 -23.08
C LEU A 19 -11.89 6.30 -22.50
N VAL A 20 -10.57 6.32 -22.63
CA VAL A 20 -9.69 5.50 -21.80
C VAL A 20 -9.72 6.10 -20.40
N THR A 21 -10.57 5.56 -19.53
CA THR A 21 -10.54 5.86 -18.10
C THR A 21 -9.31 5.20 -17.50
N THR A 22 -8.25 5.98 -17.25
CA THR A 22 -7.17 5.52 -16.37
C THR A 22 -7.76 5.38 -14.97
N ALA A 23 -7.69 4.19 -14.38
CA ALA A 23 -8.07 4.01 -12.99
C ALA A 23 -7.13 4.88 -12.13
N ALA A 24 -7.67 5.94 -11.53
CA ALA A 24 -6.96 6.72 -10.53
C ALA A 24 -7.11 5.99 -9.19
N PHE A 25 -6.07 5.27 -8.76
CA PHE A 25 -6.04 4.63 -7.45
C PHE A 25 -5.73 5.70 -6.40
N ALA A 26 -6.80 6.24 -5.81
CA ALA A 26 -6.67 7.28 -4.80
C ALA A 26 -6.26 6.74 -3.41
N HIS A 27 -6.29 5.42 -3.20
CA HIS A 27 -6.01 4.81 -1.91
C HIS A 27 -4.81 3.87 -2.03
N ALA A 28 -3.87 3.96 -1.08
CA ALA A 28 -2.79 2.97 -0.97
C ALA A 28 -3.36 1.64 -0.45
N HIS A 29 -3.40 0.61 -1.29
CA HIS A 29 -3.77 -0.74 -0.88
C HIS A 29 -2.50 -1.57 -0.66
N LEU A 30 -2.46 -2.41 0.37
CA LEU A 30 -1.35 -3.34 0.56
C LEU A 30 -1.37 -4.37 -0.57
N GLU A 31 -0.32 -4.40 -1.39
CA GLU A 31 -0.16 -5.34 -2.52
C GLU A 31 0.67 -6.56 -2.12
N SER A 32 1.69 -6.37 -1.27
CA SER A 32 2.51 -7.46 -0.75
C SER A 32 3.15 -7.10 0.57
N GLN A 33 3.58 -8.14 1.30
CA GLN A 33 4.22 -7.98 2.59
C GLN A 33 5.26 -9.07 2.82
N LEU A 34 6.30 -8.71 3.58
CA LEU A 34 7.31 -9.61 4.11
C LEU A 34 7.39 -9.37 5.63
N PRO A 35 7.18 -10.38 6.48
CA PRO A 35 6.75 -11.75 6.16
C PRO A 35 5.40 -11.80 5.42
N ALA A 36 5.23 -12.82 4.58
CA ALA A 36 3.98 -13.00 3.83
C ALA A 36 2.81 -13.33 4.79
N ALA A 37 1.58 -12.99 4.40
CA ALA A 37 0.40 -13.39 5.18
C ALA A 37 0.36 -14.91 5.38
N ASP A 38 0.00 -15.30 6.60
CA ASP A 38 -0.16 -16.68 7.06
C ASP A 38 1.12 -17.55 6.90
N SER A 39 2.28 -16.91 6.72
CA SER A 39 3.57 -17.60 6.62
C SER A 39 4.19 -17.90 7.98
N GLU A 40 5.02 -18.94 8.02
CA GLU A 40 5.95 -19.24 9.11
C GLU A 40 7.35 -18.79 8.69
N VAL A 41 8.01 -18.02 9.56
CA VAL A 41 9.35 -17.48 9.32
C VAL A 41 10.22 -17.59 10.57
N THR A 42 11.54 -17.62 10.37
CA THR A 42 12.46 -17.28 11.47
C THR A 42 12.32 -15.80 11.81
N THR A 43 12.80 -15.39 13.00
CA THR A 43 12.66 -14.01 13.49
C THR A 43 13.11 -12.97 12.44
N PRO A 44 12.18 -12.16 11.88
CA PRO A 44 12.53 -11.16 10.90
C PRO A 44 13.20 -9.96 11.57
N LYS A 45 14.18 -9.35 10.87
CA LYS A 45 14.83 -8.11 11.32
C LYS A 45 13.97 -6.87 11.05
N GLU A 46 13.16 -6.94 10.00
CA GLU A 46 12.25 -5.89 9.57
C GLU A 46 11.02 -6.53 8.91
N LEU A 47 9.93 -5.77 8.89
CA LEU A 47 8.76 -6.07 8.08
C LEU A 47 8.75 -5.08 6.92
N ARG A 48 8.39 -5.53 5.73
CA ARG A 48 8.24 -4.68 4.54
C ARG A 48 6.80 -4.77 4.05
N LEU A 49 6.11 -3.65 3.96
CA LEU A 49 4.75 -3.53 3.44
C LEU A 49 4.80 -2.74 2.14
N THR A 50 4.45 -3.36 1.02
CA THR A 50 4.43 -2.72 -0.30
C THR A 50 3.00 -2.36 -0.65
N PHE A 51 2.77 -1.08 -0.91
CA PHE A 51 1.47 -0.52 -1.25
C PHE A 51 1.35 -0.25 -2.76
N SER A 52 0.11 -0.13 -3.25
CA SER A 52 -0.18 0.24 -4.63
C SER A 52 0.24 1.68 -4.96
N GLU A 53 0.24 2.55 -3.95
CA GLU A 53 0.61 3.96 -4.03
C GLU A 53 1.65 4.32 -2.97
N GLY A 54 2.39 5.40 -3.20
CA GLY A 54 3.34 5.90 -2.21
C GLY A 54 2.62 6.30 -0.93
N VAL A 55 3.25 6.08 0.23
CA VAL A 55 2.70 6.45 1.54
C VAL A 55 3.54 7.53 2.22
N GLU A 56 2.88 8.36 3.02
CA GLU A 56 3.51 9.38 3.86
C GLU A 56 3.88 8.75 5.21
N GLU A 57 5.15 8.44 5.41
CA GLU A 57 5.67 7.75 6.61
C GLU A 57 5.30 8.43 7.93
N LYS A 58 5.26 9.77 7.97
CA LYS A 58 4.95 10.55 9.17
C LYS A 58 3.49 10.44 9.61
N PHE A 59 2.60 10.06 8.70
CA PHE A 59 1.17 9.94 8.94
C PHE A 59 0.68 8.49 8.91
N THR A 60 1.50 7.58 8.38
CA THR A 60 1.23 6.14 8.34
C THR A 60 1.62 5.50 9.67
N LYS A 61 0.74 4.65 10.21
CA LYS A 61 0.96 3.94 11.48
C LYS A 61 0.95 2.44 11.25
N VAL A 62 1.83 1.73 11.95
CA VAL A 62 1.86 0.27 12.00
C VAL A 62 1.94 -0.19 13.45
N ALA A 63 1.10 -1.15 13.81
CA ALA A 63 1.13 -1.83 15.11
C ALA A 63 1.41 -3.32 14.89
N ILE A 64 2.38 -3.85 15.64
CA ILE A 64 2.69 -5.28 15.68
C ILE A 64 2.24 -5.77 17.05
N SER A 65 1.54 -6.90 17.08
CA SER A 65 1.07 -7.49 18.34
C SER A 65 1.07 -9.00 18.32
N LEU A 66 1.15 -9.62 19.51
CA LEU A 66 0.93 -11.06 19.65
C LEU A 66 -0.55 -11.40 19.47
N ASP A 67 -0.83 -12.37 18.60
CA ASP A 67 -2.17 -12.85 18.25
C ASP A 67 -2.46 -14.16 19.03
N GLY A 68 -2.86 -14.01 20.29
CA GLY A 68 -3.14 -15.13 21.20
C GLY A 68 -4.29 -14.83 22.18
N PRO A 69 -4.94 -15.86 22.76
CA PRO A 69 -6.03 -15.68 23.70
C PRO A 69 -5.51 -15.15 25.04
N GLY A 70 -5.77 -13.89 25.35
CA GLY A 70 -5.38 -13.23 26.61
C GLY A 70 -5.84 -11.78 26.67
N GLN A 71 -6.08 -11.26 27.88
CA GLN A 71 -6.71 -9.95 28.17
C GLN A 71 -5.83 -8.71 27.90
N GLY A 72 -4.98 -8.77 26.88
CA GLY A 72 -4.16 -7.65 26.44
C GLY A 72 -3.38 -8.07 25.21
N THR A 73 -3.76 -7.51 24.06
CA THR A 73 -2.95 -7.59 22.85
C THR A 73 -1.66 -6.80 23.12
N GLU A 74 -0.60 -7.50 23.55
CA GLU A 74 0.70 -6.88 23.81
C GLU A 74 1.19 -6.23 22.51
N ILE A 75 1.31 -4.90 22.52
CA ILE A 75 1.83 -4.13 21.40
C ILE A 75 3.35 -4.15 21.47
N ILE A 76 3.97 -4.69 20.43
CA ILE A 76 5.43 -4.69 20.27
C ILE A 76 5.86 -3.30 19.83
N GLN A 77 6.82 -2.72 20.56
CA GLN A 77 7.38 -1.43 20.21
C GLN A 77 8.17 -1.52 18.89
N THR A 78 8.01 -0.52 18.03
CA THR A 78 8.78 -0.35 16.80
C THR A 78 9.94 0.61 17.05
N GLN A 79 11.15 0.26 16.62
CA GLN A 79 12.28 1.19 16.56
C GLN A 79 12.07 2.25 15.49
N SER A 80 11.57 1.85 14.30
CA SER A 80 11.33 2.77 13.20
C SER A 80 10.20 2.29 12.28
N VAL A 81 9.52 3.27 11.68
CA VAL A 81 8.56 3.10 10.58
C VAL A 81 8.93 4.15 9.54
N THR A 82 9.50 3.73 8.41
CA THR A 82 10.05 4.63 7.39
C THR A 82 9.77 4.10 6.00
N THR A 83 9.62 4.98 5.03
CA THR A 83 9.59 4.59 3.62
C THR A 83 10.98 4.18 3.13
N ASP A 84 11.02 3.27 2.16
CA ASP A 84 12.24 2.97 1.42
C ASP A 84 12.65 4.23 0.62
N PRO A 85 13.90 4.73 0.73
CA PRO A 85 14.34 5.92 0.01
C PRO A 85 14.26 5.80 -1.50
N ALA A 86 14.32 4.58 -2.05
CA ALA A 86 14.22 4.31 -3.47
C ALA A 86 12.76 4.15 -3.94
N ASP A 87 11.84 3.79 -3.05
CA ASP A 87 10.44 3.57 -3.38
C ASP A 87 9.51 3.86 -2.20
N LYS A 88 8.79 4.99 -2.28
CA LYS A 88 7.81 5.40 -1.26
C LYS A 88 6.61 4.47 -1.13
N LYS A 89 6.43 3.51 -2.04
CA LYS A 89 5.41 2.46 -1.92
C LYS A 89 5.79 1.41 -0.89
N VAL A 90 7.07 1.31 -0.54
CA VAL A 90 7.56 0.31 0.42
C VAL A 90 7.75 0.97 1.78
N LEU A 91 7.01 0.49 2.77
CA LEU A 91 7.15 0.86 4.17
C LEU A 91 7.95 -0.20 4.91
N ILE A 92 9.05 0.21 5.53
CA ILE A 92 9.95 -0.62 6.33
C ILE A 92 9.65 -0.38 7.80
N VAL A 93 9.35 -1.46 8.53
CA VAL A 93 9.03 -1.44 9.96
C VAL A 93 10.05 -2.29 10.71
N VAL A 94 10.80 -1.67 11.61
CA VAL A 94 11.82 -2.35 12.41
C VAL A 94 11.31 -2.51 13.83
N PRO A 95 11.10 -3.75 14.34
CA PRO A 95 10.80 -3.98 15.74
C PRO A 95 11.93 -3.49 16.66
N ALA A 96 11.59 -2.95 17.83
CA ALA A 96 12.59 -2.47 18.80
C ALA A 96 13.40 -3.60 19.46
N MET A 97 12.85 -4.81 19.45
CA MET A 97 13.51 -6.02 19.92
C MET A 97 13.19 -7.18 18.95
N PRO A 98 14.07 -8.18 18.84
CA PRO A 98 13.78 -9.39 18.06
C PRO A 98 12.46 -10.02 18.48
N LEU A 99 11.64 -10.41 17.50
CA LEU A 99 10.37 -11.07 17.75
C LEU A 99 10.62 -12.50 18.26
N ALA A 100 10.08 -12.81 19.43
CA ALA A 100 10.09 -14.17 19.99
C ALA A 100 9.20 -15.11 19.15
N PRO A 101 9.37 -16.45 19.27
CA PRO A 101 8.44 -17.38 18.64
C PRO A 101 7.00 -17.12 19.08
N GLY A 102 6.08 -17.00 18.12
CA GLY A 102 4.71 -16.60 18.37
C GLY A 102 3.95 -16.23 17.10
N LYS A 103 2.62 -16.14 17.22
CA LYS A 103 1.76 -15.62 16.14
C LYS A 103 1.65 -14.12 16.30
N TYR A 104 1.82 -13.39 15.21
CA TYR A 104 1.79 -11.95 15.18
C TYR A 104 0.69 -11.44 14.26
N LYS A 105 0.01 -10.38 14.70
CA LYS A 105 -0.87 -9.56 13.89
C LYS A 105 -0.19 -8.24 13.60
N VAL A 106 -0.21 -7.82 12.34
CA VAL A 106 0.27 -6.53 11.87
C VAL A 106 -0.93 -5.74 11.40
N GLU A 107 -1.17 -4.60 12.03
CA GLU A 107 -2.24 -3.66 11.68
C GLU A 107 -1.61 -2.38 11.14
N TRP A 108 -2.18 -1.83 10.08
CA TRP A 108 -1.68 -0.62 9.46
C TRP A 108 -2.81 0.35 9.15
N HIS A 109 -2.52 1.64 9.29
CA HIS A 109 -3.34 2.75 8.81
C HIS A 109 -2.43 3.63 7.95
N ALA A 110 -2.56 3.51 6.63
CA ALA A 110 -1.73 4.22 5.67
C ALA A 110 -2.37 5.55 5.27
N VAL A 111 -1.52 6.54 5.03
CA VAL A 111 -1.88 7.79 4.35
C VAL A 111 -1.10 7.83 3.07
N SER A 112 -1.76 7.81 1.92
CA SER A 112 -1.11 7.91 0.62
C SER A 112 -0.59 9.33 0.36
N VAL A 113 0.35 9.45 -0.58
CA VAL A 113 0.90 10.74 -1.03
C VAL A 113 -0.14 11.67 -1.65
N ASP A 114 -1.31 11.14 -2.02
CA ASP A 114 -2.47 11.91 -2.50
C ASP A 114 -3.50 12.22 -1.39
N THR A 115 -3.12 11.98 -0.12
CA THR A 115 -3.81 12.35 1.13
C THR A 115 -4.98 11.47 1.60
N HIS A 116 -5.31 10.40 0.89
CA HIS A 116 -6.35 9.48 1.34
C HIS A 116 -5.85 8.48 2.38
N LYS A 117 -6.79 7.97 3.19
CA LYS A 117 -6.52 6.98 4.23
C LYS A 117 -7.02 5.61 3.81
N SER A 118 -6.24 4.59 4.15
CA SER A 118 -6.60 3.20 4.02
C SER A 118 -6.09 2.43 5.24
N GLU A 119 -6.68 1.28 5.51
CA GLU A 119 -6.28 0.44 6.63
C GLU A 119 -6.43 -1.04 6.31
N GLY A 120 -5.75 -1.87 7.09
CA GLY A 120 -5.83 -3.31 6.95
C GLY A 120 -5.00 -4.04 8.00
N SER A 121 -5.02 -5.36 7.91
CA SER A 121 -4.20 -6.20 8.78
C SER A 121 -3.83 -7.52 8.12
N TYR A 122 -2.73 -8.12 8.56
CA TYR A 122 -2.37 -9.49 8.21
C TYR A 122 -1.71 -10.19 9.40
N ARG A 123 -1.52 -11.50 9.29
CA ARG A 123 -0.88 -12.33 10.31
C ARG A 123 0.32 -13.07 9.74
N PHE A 124 1.27 -13.39 10.60
CA PHE A 124 2.35 -14.32 10.32
C PHE A 124 2.78 -15.00 11.63
N GLN A 125 3.59 -16.06 11.53
CA GLN A 125 4.09 -16.77 12.69
C GLN A 125 5.62 -16.81 12.68
N VAL A 126 6.21 -16.49 13.83
CA VAL A 126 7.63 -16.69 14.09
C VAL A 126 7.83 -18.05 14.70
N THR A 127 8.68 -18.86 14.09
CA THR A 127 9.11 -20.17 14.59
C THR A 127 10.58 -20.12 15.04
N PRO A 128 11.01 -21.01 15.95
CA PRO A 128 12.41 -21.14 16.36
C PRO A 128 13.37 -21.37 15.19
#